data_AF-A0A6G0XKA6-F1
#
_entry.id   AF-A0A6G0XKA6-F1
#
_cell.length_a   1.000
_cell.length_b   1.000
_cell.length_c   1.000
_cell.angle_alpha   90.00
_cell.angle_beta   90.00
_cell.angle_gamma   90.00
#
_symmetry.space_group_name_H-M   'P 1'
#
loop_
_entity.id
_entity.type
_entity.pdbx_description
1 polymer ?
#
loop_
_entity_poly.entity_id
_entity_poly.type
_entity_poly.pdbx_seq_one_letter_code
_entity_poly.pdbx_strand_id
1 'polypeptide(L)'
;MTQIIEEKYPHHIKIFTDASKSPNGTGFAFIENNKTSMFKLPHETSIFSAESLGIQNAISHAMTLVPEEILIISDSLSALLALKNPYPKNEIILYIQEKLSNSRKKIEFLWVPSHTGISGNELAELTRQPTKQ
;
A
#
# COMPACT_ATOMS: atom_id res chain seq x y z
N MET A 1 14.32 -11.86 4.11
CA MET A 1 13.32 -11.31 3.17
C MET A 1 13.74 -10.01 2.53
N THR A 2 14.28 -9.05 3.28
CA THR A 2 14.84 -7.80 2.73
C THR A 2 15.82 -8.05 1.57
N GLN A 3 16.73 -9.01 1.73
CA GLN A 3 17.68 -9.39 0.67
C GLN A 3 17.01 -9.90 -0.62
N ILE A 4 15.91 -10.66 -0.53
CA ILE A 4 15.16 -11.15 -1.69
C ILE A 4 14.48 -10.00 -2.44
N ILE A 5 13.98 -8.99 -1.71
CA ILE A 5 13.37 -7.81 -2.32
C ILE A 5 14.43 -7.00 -3.05
N GLU A 6 15.60 -6.80 -2.46
CA GLU A 6 16.70 -6.08 -3.10
C GLU A 6 17.28 -6.83 -4.32
N GLU A 7 17.40 -8.15 -4.24
CA GLU A 7 17.89 -8.97 -5.36
C GLU A 7 16.90 -9.05 -6.52
N LYS A 8 15.60 -9.18 -6.23
CA LYS A 8 14.56 -9.34 -7.26
C LYS A 8 14.08 -8.00 -7.82
N TYR A 9 14.15 -6.94 -7.03
CA TYR A 9 13.67 -5.59 -7.37
C TYR A 9 14.74 -4.51 -7.11
N PRO A 10 15.94 -4.63 -7.70
CA PRO A 10 17.07 -3.72 -7.41
C PRO A 10 16.82 -2.30 -7.92
N HIS A 11 16.04 -2.14 -9.00
CA HIS A 11 15.80 -0.85 -9.65
C HIS A 11 14.42 -0.25 -9.36
N HIS A 12 13.57 -0.96 -8.61
CA HIS A 12 12.22 -0.49 -8.31
C HIS A 12 12.26 0.50 -7.16
N ILE A 13 11.46 1.56 -7.26
CA ILE A 13 11.07 2.33 -6.07
C ILE A 13 10.12 1.48 -5.24
N LYS A 14 10.45 1.32 -3.97
CA LYS A 14 9.71 0.48 -3.03
C LYS A 14 8.79 1.38 -2.22
N ILE A 15 7.48 1.14 -2.34
CA ILE A 15 6.45 1.84 -1.56
C ILE A 15 5.79 0.82 -0.65
N PHE A 16 5.94 1.00 0.65
CA PHE A 16 5.31 0.14 1.65
C PHE A 16 3.97 0.74 2.06
N THR A 17 2.97 -0.09 2.28
CA THR A 17 1.64 0.35 2.73
C THR A 17 1.16 -0.54 3.88
N ASP A 18 0.53 0.05 4.87
CA ASP A 18 -0.10 -0.68 5.97
C ASP A 18 -1.30 0.14 6.49
N ALA A 19 -2.35 -0.53 6.96
CA ALA A 19 -3.51 0.08 7.56
C ALA A 19 -3.84 -0.49 8.95
N SER A 20 -4.52 0.33 9.74
CA SER A 20 -4.98 -0.06 11.06
C SER A 20 -6.44 0.27 11.25
N LYS A 21 -7.13 -0.63 11.96
CA LYS A 21 -8.43 -0.37 12.55
C LYS A 21 -8.34 -0.70 14.03
N SER A 22 -8.65 0.28 14.86
CA SER A 22 -8.68 0.15 16.31
C SER A 22 -9.95 0.81 16.87
N PRO A 23 -10.28 0.58 18.16
CA PRO A 23 -11.35 1.32 18.81
C PRO A 23 -11.16 2.85 18.75
N ASN A 24 -9.91 3.32 18.64
CA ASN A 24 -9.57 4.74 18.61
C ASN A 24 -9.66 5.37 17.22
N GLY A 25 -9.87 4.58 16.16
CA GLY A 25 -9.95 5.06 14.79
C GLY A 25 -9.38 4.10 13.77
N THR A 26 -9.58 4.47 12.51
CA THR A 26 -9.06 3.79 11.33
C THR A 26 -8.11 4.72 10.60
N GLY A 27 -7.02 4.18 10.06
CA GLY A 27 -6.06 4.94 9.28
C GLY A 27 -5.19 4.03 8.44
N PHE A 28 -4.43 4.63 7.54
CA PHE A 28 -3.40 3.95 6.79
C PHE A 28 -2.20 4.86 6.60
N ALA A 29 -1.07 4.25 6.25
CA ALA A 29 0.12 4.97 5.86
C ALA A 29 0.75 4.32 4.63
N PHE A 30 1.54 5.12 3.91
CA PHE A 30 2.51 4.58 2.96
C PHE A 30 3.88 5.25 3.11
N ILE A 31 4.93 4.48 2.83
CA ILE A 31 6.33 4.87 2.98
C ILE A 31 7.04 4.77 1.64
N GLU A 32 7.69 5.85 1.21
CA GLU A 32 8.61 5.88 0.06
C GLU A 32 9.93 6.50 0.53
N ASN A 33 11.06 5.79 0.39
CA ASN A 33 12.39 6.30 0.80
C ASN A 33 12.42 6.95 2.20
N ASN A 34 11.84 6.28 3.21
CA ASN A 34 11.66 6.76 4.60
C ASN A 34 10.77 7.99 4.78
N LYS A 35 10.15 8.53 3.71
CA LYS A 35 9.12 9.56 3.81
C LYS A 35 7.78 8.89 4.10
N THR A 36 7.14 9.35 5.17
CA THR A 36 5.87 8.80 5.64
C THR A 36 4.72 9.70 5.20
N SER A 37 3.69 9.10 4.62
CA SER A 37 2.39 9.74 4.41
C SER A 37 1.32 9.00 5.20
N MET A 38 0.64 9.70 6.12
CA MET A 38 -0.36 9.12 7.02
C MET A 38 -1.74 9.73 6.75
N PHE A 39 -2.77 8.90 6.84
CA PHE A 39 -4.14 9.30 6.55
C PHE A 39 -5.08 8.77 7.62
N LYS A 40 -5.87 9.67 8.20
CA LYS A 40 -6.97 9.33 9.10
C LYS A 40 -8.24 9.10 8.29
N LEU A 41 -8.92 8.01 8.59
CA LEU A 41 -10.18 7.64 7.95
C LEU A 41 -11.35 7.74 8.95
N PRO A 42 -12.60 7.81 8.46
CA PRO A 42 -13.77 7.61 9.29
C PRO A 42 -13.68 6.31 10.10
N HIS A 43 -14.16 6.33 11.33
CA HIS A 43 -14.04 5.20 12.27
C HIS A 43 -14.70 3.93 11.72
N GLU A 44 -15.80 4.11 10.99
CA GLU A 44 -16.63 3.08 10.38
C GLU A 44 -15.91 2.34 9.25
N THR A 45 -14.85 2.91 8.70
CA THR A 45 -14.09 2.33 7.58
C THR A 45 -13.58 0.94 7.96
N SER A 46 -13.86 -0.06 7.14
CA SER A 46 -13.39 -1.43 7.37
C SER A 46 -11.87 -1.52 7.20
N ILE A 47 -11.25 -2.54 7.83
CA ILE A 47 -9.80 -2.78 7.63
C ILE A 47 -9.48 -3.02 6.14
N PHE A 48 -10.30 -3.81 5.45
CA PHE A 48 -10.14 -4.06 4.01
C PHE A 48 -10.19 -2.76 3.18
N SER A 49 -11.12 -1.87 3.49
CA SER A 49 -11.24 -0.57 2.83
C SER A 49 -10.02 0.30 3.11
N ALA A 50 -9.52 0.32 4.35
CA ALA A 50 -8.35 1.10 4.72
C ALA A 50 -7.09 0.61 4.00
N GLU A 51 -6.87 -0.70 3.94
CA GLU A 51 -5.78 -1.33 3.17
C GLU A 51 -5.87 -1.00 1.68
N SER A 52 -7.06 -1.13 1.10
CA SER A 52 -7.31 -0.82 -0.31
C SER A 52 -7.06 0.66 -0.62
N LEU A 53 -7.44 1.57 0.30
CA LEU A 53 -7.17 3.00 0.18
C LEU A 53 -5.66 3.31 0.33
N GLY A 54 -4.95 2.59 1.20
CA GLY A 54 -3.49 2.68 1.31
C GLY A 54 -2.81 2.36 -0.02
N ILE A 55 -3.18 1.24 -0.63
CA ILE A 55 -2.68 0.86 -1.96
C ILE A 55 -3.09 1.90 -3.02
N GLN A 56 -4.34 2.37 -3.02
CA GLN A 56 -4.81 3.39 -3.97
C GLN A 56 -3.98 4.68 -3.89
N ASN A 57 -3.65 5.14 -2.67
CA ASN A 57 -2.85 6.33 -2.45
C ASN A 57 -1.39 6.12 -2.84
N ALA A 58 -0.82 4.96 -2.52
CA ALA A 58 0.52 4.57 -2.98
C ALA A 58 0.62 4.55 -4.51
N ILE A 59 -0.37 4.01 -5.21
CA ILE A 59 -0.44 4.02 -6.68
C ILE A 59 -0.54 5.46 -7.19
N SER A 60 -1.40 6.28 -6.58
CA SER A 60 -1.55 7.68 -6.96
C SER A 60 -0.25 8.46 -6.81
N HIS A 61 0.47 8.23 -5.72
CA HIS A 61 1.80 8.78 -5.50
C HIS A 61 2.81 8.26 -6.52
N ALA A 62 2.82 6.95 -6.80
CA ALA A 62 3.70 6.33 -7.77
C ALA A 62 3.57 6.95 -9.18
N MET A 63 2.36 7.35 -9.57
CA MET A 63 2.14 8.03 -10.86
C MET A 63 2.82 9.40 -10.95
N THR A 64 3.13 10.04 -9.82
CA THR A 64 3.85 11.33 -9.77
C THR A 64 5.37 11.18 -9.81
N LEU A 65 5.89 9.96 -9.59
CA LEU A 65 7.32 9.70 -9.55
C LEU A 65 7.91 9.65 -10.96
N VAL A 66 9.18 10.03 -11.09
CA VAL A 66 9.92 9.95 -12.37
C VAL A 66 10.16 8.49 -12.79
N PRO A 67 10.67 7.59 -11.93
CA PRO A 67 10.89 6.18 -12.30
C PRO A 67 9.63 5.47 -12.76
N GLU A 68 9.78 4.54 -13.71
CA GLU A 68 8.66 3.77 -14.26
C GLU A 68 8.43 2.44 -13.54
N GLU A 69 9.46 1.88 -12.91
CA GLU A 69 9.40 0.62 -12.16
C GLU A 69 9.13 0.89 -10.68
N ILE A 70 7.96 0.46 -10.23
CA ILE A 70 7.47 0.66 -8.86
C ILE A 70 7.10 -0.69 -8.27
N LEU A 71 7.49 -0.94 -7.03
CA LEU A 71 7.06 -2.08 -6.24
C LEU A 71 6.23 -1.58 -5.06
N ILE A 72 4.95 -1.94 -5.04
CA ILE A 72 4.07 -1.69 -3.89
C ILE A 72 4.05 -2.95 -3.01
N ILE A 73 4.38 -2.76 -1.74
CA ILE A 73 4.55 -3.82 -0.75
C ILE A 73 3.49 -3.65 0.33
N SER A 74 2.67 -4.67 0.54
CA SER A 74 1.58 -4.65 1.53
C SER A 74 1.49 -6.00 2.24
N ASP A 75 1.09 -6.00 3.50
CA ASP A 75 0.78 -7.20 4.26
C ASP A 75 -0.69 -7.63 4.15
N SER A 76 -1.52 -6.84 3.48
CA SER A 76 -2.92 -7.17 3.21
C SER A 76 -3.08 -8.11 2.01
N LEU A 77 -2.96 -9.42 2.29
CA LEU A 77 -3.23 -10.45 1.29
C LEU A 77 -4.64 -10.30 0.69
N SER A 78 -5.63 -9.91 1.50
CA SER A 78 -7.00 -9.70 1.03
C SER A 78 -7.11 -8.59 -0.02
N ALA A 79 -6.44 -7.46 0.18
CA ALA A 79 -6.47 -6.35 -0.77
C ALA A 79 -5.74 -6.74 -2.07
N LEU A 80 -4.58 -7.38 -1.96
CA LEU A 80 -3.80 -7.84 -3.11
C LEU A 80 -4.53 -8.91 -3.94
N LEU A 81 -5.26 -9.83 -3.29
CA LEU A 81 -6.10 -10.80 -4.00
C LEU A 81 -7.29 -10.12 -4.68
N ALA A 82 -7.91 -9.13 -4.04
CA ALA A 82 -9.02 -8.39 -4.64
C ALA A 82 -8.59 -7.65 -5.92
N LEU A 83 -7.36 -7.11 -5.97
CA LEU A 83 -6.79 -6.49 -7.18
C LEU A 83 -6.61 -7.47 -8.34
N LYS A 84 -6.44 -8.76 -8.07
CA LYS A 84 -6.32 -9.81 -9.11
C LYS A 84 -7.67 -10.31 -9.61
N ASN A 85 -8.77 -9.92 -8.99
CA ASN A 85 -10.10 -10.31 -9.43
C ASN A 85 -10.43 -9.63 -10.77
N PRO A 86 -10.71 -10.35 -11.87
CA PRO A 86 -11.06 -9.74 -13.15
C PRO A 86 -12.41 -9.00 -13.13
N TYR A 87 -13.27 -9.25 -12.15
CA TYR A 87 -14.59 -8.64 -12.02
C TYR A 87 -14.82 -8.11 -10.59
N PRO A 88 -14.10 -7.07 -10.16
CA PRO A 88 -14.28 -6.55 -8.82
C PRO A 88 -15.60 -5.81 -8.69
N LYS A 89 -16.29 -6.03 -7.58
CA LYS A 89 -17.52 -5.29 -7.22
C LYS A 89 -17.25 -4.09 -6.31
N ASN A 90 -16.06 -4.05 -5.71
CA ASN A 90 -15.66 -2.97 -4.82
C ASN A 90 -15.16 -1.78 -5.63
N GLU A 91 -15.72 -0.60 -5.39
CA GLU A 91 -15.41 0.63 -6.13
C GLU A 91 -13.95 1.07 -6.00
N ILE A 92 -13.33 0.87 -4.84
CA ILE A 92 -11.90 1.20 -4.61
C ILE A 92 -11.02 0.32 -5.51
N ILE A 93 -11.33 -0.98 -5.57
CA ILE A 93 -10.60 -1.95 -6.39
C ILE A 93 -10.80 -1.66 -7.88
N LEU A 94 -12.03 -1.37 -8.31
CA LEU A 94 -12.35 -0.96 -9.68
C LEU A 94 -11.52 0.26 -10.09
N TYR A 95 -11.51 1.30 -9.25
CA TYR A 95 -10.73 2.51 -9.50
C TYR A 95 -9.23 2.21 -9.60
N ILE A 96 -8.69 1.35 -8.72
CA ILE A 96 -7.29 0.96 -8.79
C ILE A 96 -6.98 0.26 -10.11
N GLN A 97 -7.80 -0.72 -10.52
CA GLN A 97 -7.57 -1.45 -11.77
C GLN A 97 -7.65 -0.56 -13.01
N GLU A 98 -8.60 0.38 -13.04
CA GLU A 98 -8.71 1.37 -14.11
C GLU A 98 -7.45 2.25 -14.17
N LYS A 99 -6.98 2.72 -13.01
CA LYS A 99 -5.79 3.57 -12.92
C LYS A 99 -4.52 2.84 -13.36
N LEU A 100 -4.40 1.56 -13.03
CA LEU A 100 -3.29 0.71 -13.49
C LEU A 100 -3.36 0.49 -15.00
N SER A 101 -4.56 0.20 -15.55
CA SER A 101 -4.76 -0.08 -16.98
C SER A 101 -4.45 1.14 -17.85
N ASN A 102 -4.70 2.34 -17.35
CA ASN A 102 -4.44 3.60 -18.04
C ASN A 102 -3.00 4.13 -17.85
N SER A 103 -2.19 3.47 -17.02
CA SER A 103 -0.83 3.92 -16.72
C SER A 103 0.21 3.29 -17.65
N ARG A 104 1.27 4.04 -17.93
CA ARG A 104 2.49 3.52 -18.56
C ARG A 104 3.52 3.01 -17.54
N LYS A 105 3.29 3.27 -16.24
CA LYS A 105 4.16 2.82 -15.14
C LYS A 105 4.04 1.31 -14.98
N LYS A 106 5.17 0.65 -14.76
CA LYS A 106 5.23 -0.77 -14.40
C LYS A 106 5.14 -0.89 -12.89
N ILE A 107 3.92 -1.08 -12.39
CA ILE A 107 3.64 -1.25 -10.97
C ILE A 107 3.46 -2.74 -10.66
N GLU A 108 4.36 -3.28 -9.85
CA GLU A 108 4.29 -4.63 -9.32
C GLU A 108 3.83 -4.61 -7.86
N PHE A 109 3.20 -5.70 -7.43
CA PHE A 109 2.71 -5.87 -6.06
C PHE A 109 3.39 -7.07 -5.39
N LEU A 110 3.87 -6.85 -4.17
CA LEU A 110 4.45 -7.90 -3.34
C LEU A 110 3.71 -7.98 -2.01
N TRP A 111 3.30 -9.20 -1.66
CA TRP A 111 2.83 -9.49 -0.32
C TRP A 111 4.02 -9.82 0.59
N VAL A 112 4.03 -9.24 1.78
CA VAL A 112 4.95 -9.63 2.87
C VAL A 112 4.15 -9.87 4.15
N PRO A 113 4.50 -10.85 4.99
CA PRO A 113 3.90 -10.94 6.31
C PRO A 113 4.30 -9.72 7.17
N SER A 114 3.48 -9.38 8.16
CA SER A 114 3.81 -8.35 9.15
C SER A 114 5.00 -8.79 10.02
N HIS A 115 5.71 -7.82 10.62
CA HIS A 115 6.83 -8.05 11.55
C HIS A 115 8.02 -8.85 10.99
N THR A 116 8.43 -8.57 9.76
CA THR A 116 9.47 -9.35 9.07
C THR A 116 10.89 -8.78 9.17
N GLY A 117 11.14 -7.73 9.97
CA GLY A 117 12.44 -7.06 10.00
C GLY A 117 12.70 -6.19 8.77
N ILE A 118 11.66 -5.85 7.98
CA ILE A 118 11.79 -4.99 6.81
C ILE A 118 11.47 -3.57 7.26
N SER A 119 12.49 -2.71 7.30
CA SER A 119 12.39 -1.35 7.86
C SER A 119 11.23 -0.53 7.30
N GLY A 120 10.99 -0.58 5.98
CA GLY A 120 9.88 0.14 5.36
C GLY A 120 8.50 -0.37 5.79
N ASN A 121 8.36 -1.70 5.97
CA ASN A 121 7.12 -2.31 6.45
C ASN A 121 6.88 -1.97 7.92
N GLU A 122 7.92 -2.05 8.75
CA GLU A 122 7.84 -1.69 10.17
C GLU A 122 7.51 -0.20 10.36
N LEU A 123 8.05 0.68 9.51
CA LEU A 123 7.72 2.09 9.56
C LEU A 123 6.27 2.35 9.14
N ALA A 124 5.76 1.66 8.11
CA ALA A 124 4.35 1.74 7.74
C ALA A 124 3.46 1.28 8.92
N GLU A 125 3.85 0.20 9.59
CA GLU A 125 3.13 -0.35 10.74
C GLU A 125 3.12 0.58 11.97
N LEU A 126 4.18 1.32 12.18
CA LEU A 126 4.26 2.31 13.25
C LEU A 126 3.42 3.56 12.96
N THR A 127 3.17 3.86 11.69
CA THR A 127 2.59 5.15 11.24
C THR A 127 1.16 5.04 10.71
N ARG A 128 0.65 3.82 10.50
CA ARG A 128 -0.74 3.54 10.09
C ARG A 128 -1.82 3.95 11.10
N GLN A 129 -1.45 4.17 12.37
CA GLN A 129 -2.42 4.59 13.38
C GLN A 129 -2.70 6.08 13.25
N PRO A 130 -3.98 6.51 13.30
CA PRO A 130 -4.30 7.91 13.37
C PRO A 130 -3.78 8.47 14.69
N THR A 131 -2.73 9.30 14.64
CA THR A 131 -2.26 10.02 15.81
C THR A 131 -3.39 10.90 16.35
N LYS A 132 -3.55 10.92 17.68
CA LYS A 132 -4.44 11.88 18.35
C LYS A 132 -3.89 13.28 18.03
N GLN A 133 -4.67 14.09 17.30
CA GLN A 133 -4.46 15.55 17.29
C GLN A 133 -4.77 16.10 18.66
#